data_AF-A0A8C1MIV6-F1
#
_entry.id   AF-A0A8C1MIV6-F1
#
_cell.length_a   1.000
_cell.length_b   1.000
_cell.length_c   1.000
_cell.angle_alpha   90.00
_cell.angle_beta   90.00
_cell.angle_gamma   90.00
#
_symmetry.space_group_name_H-M   'P 1'
#
loop_
_entity.id
_entity.type
_entity.pdbx_description
1 polymer ?
#
loop_
_entity_poly.entity_id
_entity_poly.type
_entity_poly.pdbx_seq_one_letter_code
_entity_poly.pdbx_strand_id
1 'polypeptide(L)'
;MAPKQDPKPKFQEGERVLCFHGPLLYEAKCVRINIKDKQVKYFIHYSGWNKNWDEWVPESRVLKYVDSNLQKQKELQKANQDHYVEGRMRGVAPSKKIAAVQQKNVDVKTKKNKQKTPGAGEGTSTGDMPHPPRKKRARVDPTVESEETFINRVEVKVKIPEELKPWLVDDWDLITRQKQLFHLPAKKNVDDVLEDYATYKKSRGNSDNKEFAVNEVVAGIREYFNVMLGTQLLYKFERPQYAEILANHPDTSMSKIYGAPHLLRLFVRIGAMLAYTPLDEKSLALLLSYLQDFLKFHVAASKGLLNSLNVFLENGVNVKAVDAAGKTALHLAAAGGHSMCVQKLLQCKCPVDSTDLQGRTALHDAAYVGCKTAIKMLCDSGASIDAVDADDRSPLLLAAKMSQPGACQMLVQFGARSVLRDKQNKTALILACESSCKEAVDVLLKTKADVSLVDIYGHDAYHYARLSQKPDLITLVQHALEKNTKAKETATVSQKIQQLSIERNTDSHAPVNNSYIC
;
A
#
# COMPACT_ATOMS: atom_id res chain seq x y z
N MET A 1 -41.80 -40.29 -6.42
CA MET A 1 -40.92 -39.10 -6.32
C MET A 1 -40.45 -38.75 -7.72
N ALA A 2 -40.67 -37.53 -8.21
CA ALA A 2 -40.09 -37.10 -9.48
C ALA A 2 -38.57 -36.91 -9.32
N PRO A 3 -37.72 -37.34 -10.28
CA PRO A 3 -36.28 -37.13 -10.21
C PRO A 3 -35.99 -35.62 -10.28
N LYS A 4 -35.27 -35.10 -9.28
CA LYS A 4 -34.80 -33.71 -9.27
C LYS A 4 -33.74 -33.55 -10.34
N GLN A 5 -34.12 -33.00 -11.50
CA GLN A 5 -33.19 -32.70 -12.60
C GLN A 5 -32.12 -31.70 -12.15
N ASP A 6 -30.89 -31.91 -12.59
CA ASP A 6 -29.80 -30.96 -12.40
C ASP A 6 -30.06 -29.64 -13.14
N PRO A 7 -29.56 -28.50 -12.63
CA PRO A 7 -29.79 -27.20 -13.23
C PRO A 7 -29.15 -27.12 -14.62
N LYS A 8 -29.98 -26.98 -15.66
CA LYS A 8 -29.51 -26.80 -17.04
C LYS A 8 -28.79 -25.44 -17.17
N PRO A 9 -27.61 -25.37 -17.81
CA PRO A 9 -26.91 -24.12 -18.02
C PRO A 9 -27.70 -23.22 -18.98
N LYS A 10 -27.73 -21.91 -18.71
CA LYS A 10 -28.42 -20.89 -19.52
C LYS A 10 -27.66 -20.49 -20.79
N PHE A 11 -26.37 -20.80 -20.85
CA PHE A 11 -25.46 -20.46 -21.94
C PHE A 11 -24.65 -21.69 -22.37
N GLN A 12 -24.25 -21.74 -23.63
CA GLN A 12 -23.44 -22.82 -24.22
C GLN A 12 -21.94 -22.48 -24.27
N GLU A 13 -21.09 -23.51 -24.33
CA GLU A 13 -19.66 -23.29 -24.60
C GLU A 13 -19.49 -22.72 -26.01
N GLY A 14 -18.69 -21.66 -26.13
CA GLY A 14 -18.53 -20.87 -27.34
C GLY A 14 -19.52 -19.70 -27.49
N GLU A 15 -20.58 -19.61 -26.69
CA GLU A 15 -21.60 -18.56 -26.82
C GLU A 15 -21.05 -17.15 -26.48
N ARG A 16 -21.45 -16.16 -27.28
CA ARG A 16 -21.15 -14.73 -27.05
C ARG A 16 -22.11 -14.19 -26.00
N VAL A 17 -21.56 -13.63 -24.94
CA VAL A 17 -22.31 -13.19 -23.74
C VAL A 17 -21.85 -11.80 -23.31
N LEU A 18 -22.60 -11.21 -22.39
CA LEU A 18 -22.21 -9.99 -21.68
C LEU A 18 -21.94 -10.35 -20.22
N CYS A 19 -20.73 -10.11 -19.72
CA CYS A 19 -20.34 -10.45 -18.35
C CYS A 19 -20.00 -9.21 -17.54
N PHE A 20 -20.52 -9.12 -16.32
CA PHE A 20 -20.10 -8.08 -15.36
C PHE A 20 -18.64 -8.28 -14.95
N HIS A 21 -17.88 -7.21 -14.86
CA HIS A 21 -16.58 -7.14 -14.18
C HIS A 21 -16.51 -5.80 -13.43
N GLY A 22 -16.52 -5.84 -12.09
CA GLY A 22 -16.81 -4.66 -11.28
C GLY A 22 -18.22 -4.08 -11.57
N PRO A 23 -18.39 -2.75 -11.64
CA PRO A 23 -19.68 -2.12 -11.91
C PRO A 23 -20.07 -2.09 -13.40
N LEU A 24 -19.18 -2.51 -14.30
CA LEU A 24 -19.37 -2.44 -15.76
C LEU A 24 -19.65 -3.80 -16.37
N LEU A 25 -20.30 -3.77 -17.53
CA LEU A 25 -20.63 -4.94 -18.33
C LEU A 25 -19.71 -4.98 -19.55
N TYR A 26 -19.09 -6.12 -19.81
CA TYR A 26 -18.15 -6.32 -20.92
C TYR A 26 -18.64 -7.41 -21.85
N GLU A 27 -18.28 -7.30 -23.13
CA GLU A 27 -18.45 -8.41 -24.05
C GLU A 27 -17.47 -9.53 -23.70
N ALA A 28 -17.95 -10.77 -23.71
CA ALA A 28 -17.15 -11.93 -23.42
C ALA A 28 -17.65 -13.18 -24.14
N LYS A 29 -16.85 -14.24 -24.10
CA LYS A 29 -17.18 -15.56 -24.63
C LYS A 29 -17.23 -16.56 -23.48
N CYS A 30 -18.28 -17.39 -23.46
CA CYS A 30 -18.30 -18.57 -22.61
C CYS A 30 -17.30 -19.59 -23.16
N VAL A 31 -16.29 -19.97 -22.37
CA VAL A 31 -15.22 -20.88 -22.79
C VAL A 31 -15.45 -22.29 -22.24
N ARG A 32 -15.90 -22.40 -20.98
CA ARG A 32 -16.25 -23.69 -20.33
C ARG A 32 -17.43 -23.54 -19.38
N ILE A 33 -18.17 -24.62 -19.17
CA ILE A 33 -19.26 -24.71 -18.18
C ILE A 33 -18.86 -25.69 -17.07
N ASN A 34 -19.15 -25.35 -15.82
CA ASN A 34 -18.98 -26.23 -14.68
C ASN A 34 -20.23 -26.21 -13.81
N ILE A 35 -20.79 -27.39 -13.54
CA ILE A 35 -21.98 -27.58 -12.71
C ILE A 35 -21.54 -28.39 -11.49
N LYS A 36 -21.44 -27.72 -10.33
CA LYS A 36 -21.05 -28.36 -9.07
C LYS A 36 -21.97 -27.87 -7.96
N ASP A 37 -22.40 -28.78 -7.08
CA ASP A 37 -23.24 -28.46 -5.91
C ASP A 37 -24.52 -27.68 -6.28
N LYS A 38 -25.11 -28.00 -7.44
CA LYS A 38 -26.26 -27.30 -8.08
C LYS A 38 -26.03 -25.82 -8.41
N GLN A 39 -24.78 -25.37 -8.46
CA GLN A 39 -24.40 -24.05 -8.95
C GLN A 39 -23.76 -24.17 -10.33
N VAL A 40 -24.26 -23.39 -11.30
CA VAL A 40 -23.66 -23.27 -12.62
C VAL A 40 -22.64 -22.12 -12.59
N LYS A 41 -21.41 -22.42 -13.00
CA LYS A 41 -20.33 -21.45 -13.20
C LYS A 41 -19.85 -21.52 -14.64
N TYR A 42 -19.47 -20.37 -15.17
CA TYR A 42 -18.97 -20.21 -16.54
C TYR A 42 -17.52 -19.71 -16.47
N PHE A 43 -16.64 -20.32 -17.24
CA PHE A 43 -15.29 -19.80 -17.48
C PHE A 43 -15.39 -18.79 -18.63
N ILE A 44 -15.06 -17.54 -18.35
CA ILE A 44 -15.33 -16.41 -19.24
C ILE A 44 -14.03 -15.80 -19.73
N HIS A 45 -13.92 -15.63 -21.06
CA HIS A 45 -12.85 -14.87 -21.71
C HIS A 45 -13.41 -13.54 -22.22
N TYR A 46 -12.86 -12.41 -21.76
CA TYR A 46 -13.33 -11.07 -22.14
C TYR A 46 -12.80 -10.65 -23.51
N SER A 47 -13.68 -10.15 -24.39
CA SER A 47 -13.32 -9.75 -25.75
C SER A 47 -12.28 -8.63 -25.74
N GLY A 48 -11.11 -8.89 -26.33
CA GLY A 48 -9.98 -7.95 -26.38
C GLY A 48 -9.06 -7.95 -25.15
N TRP A 49 -9.26 -8.86 -24.20
CA TRP A 49 -8.42 -8.97 -22.99
C TRP A 49 -7.45 -10.16 -23.10
N ASN A 50 -6.36 -10.13 -22.32
CA ASN A 50 -5.39 -11.23 -22.28
C ASN A 50 -5.96 -12.43 -21.49
N LYS A 51 -5.65 -13.67 -21.91
CA LYS A 51 -6.09 -14.94 -21.29
C LYS A 51 -5.81 -15.05 -19.78
N ASN A 52 -4.84 -14.30 -19.26
CA ASN A 52 -4.57 -14.21 -17.83
C ASN A 52 -5.71 -13.55 -17.01
N TRP A 53 -6.71 -12.97 -17.68
CA TRP A 53 -7.93 -12.41 -17.07
C TRP A 53 -9.15 -13.33 -17.19
N ASP A 54 -8.98 -14.54 -17.73
CA ASP A 54 -10.05 -15.52 -17.83
C ASP A 54 -10.44 -16.02 -16.43
N GLU A 55 -11.71 -15.85 -16.03
CA GLU A 55 -12.18 -16.15 -14.68
C GLU A 55 -13.41 -17.06 -14.65
N TRP A 56 -13.55 -17.82 -13.56
CA TRP A 56 -14.76 -18.59 -13.26
C TRP A 56 -15.79 -17.70 -12.56
N VAL A 57 -16.87 -17.33 -13.26
CA VAL A 57 -17.93 -16.49 -12.72
C VAL A 57 -19.21 -17.30 -12.42
N PRO A 58 -19.99 -16.93 -11.39
CA PRO A 58 -21.34 -17.47 -11.20
C PRO A 58 -22.29 -17.00 -12.30
N GLU A 59 -23.33 -17.77 -12.57
CA GLU A 59 -24.37 -17.44 -13.55
C GLU A 59 -24.98 -16.03 -13.42
N SER A 60 -25.07 -15.49 -12.20
CA SER A 60 -25.60 -14.15 -11.94
C SER A 60 -24.76 -13.00 -12.54
N ARG A 61 -23.50 -13.24 -12.92
CA ARG A 61 -22.65 -12.25 -13.61
C ARG A 61 -22.81 -12.26 -15.13
N VAL A 62 -23.48 -13.26 -15.71
CA VAL A 62 -23.54 -13.48 -17.17
C VAL A 62 -24.95 -13.20 -17.71
N LEU A 63 -25.01 -12.40 -18.77
CA LEU A 63 -26.22 -11.98 -19.46
C LEU A 63 -26.16 -12.36 -20.95
N LYS A 64 -27.32 -12.61 -21.57
CA LYS A 64 -27.41 -12.88 -23.01
C LYS A 64 -27.00 -11.66 -23.82
N TYR A 65 -26.30 -11.90 -24.94
CA TYR A 65 -25.98 -10.87 -25.92
C TYR A 65 -27.25 -10.56 -26.74
N VAL A 66 -28.09 -9.66 -26.20
CA VAL A 66 -29.35 -9.18 -26.78
C VAL A 66 -29.47 -7.67 -26.59
N ASP A 67 -30.22 -7.00 -27.47
CA ASP A 67 -30.23 -5.53 -27.56
C ASP A 67 -30.56 -4.82 -26.24
N SER A 68 -31.46 -5.37 -25.42
CA SER A 68 -31.78 -4.83 -24.09
C SER A 68 -30.59 -4.85 -23.12
N ASN A 69 -29.73 -5.87 -23.19
CA ASN A 69 -28.52 -5.96 -22.38
C ASN A 69 -27.36 -5.12 -22.96
N LEU A 70 -27.28 -4.97 -24.28
CA LEU A 70 -26.36 -4.01 -24.91
C LEU A 70 -26.74 -2.56 -24.58
N GLN A 71 -28.04 -2.25 -24.51
CA GLN A 71 -28.52 -0.95 -24.05
C GLN A 71 -28.15 -0.72 -22.59
N LYS A 72 -28.36 -1.72 -21.71
CA LYS A 72 -27.89 -1.69 -20.32
C LYS A 72 -26.36 -1.51 -20.19
N GLN A 73 -25.57 -2.10 -21.09
CA GLN A 73 -24.12 -1.88 -21.15
C GLN A 73 -23.78 -0.41 -21.40
N LYS A 74 -24.41 0.20 -22.42
CA LYS A 74 -24.23 1.63 -22.76
C LYS A 74 -24.67 2.54 -21.62
N GLU A 75 -25.78 2.22 -20.96
CA GLU A 75 -26.27 2.97 -19.79
C GLU A 75 -25.32 2.88 -18.60
N LEU A 76 -24.77 1.70 -18.30
CA LEU A 76 -23.77 1.54 -17.24
C LEU A 76 -22.46 2.26 -17.57
N GLN A 77 -22.01 2.24 -18.82
CA GLN A 77 -20.85 3.00 -19.29
C GLN A 77 -21.10 4.51 -19.16
N LYS A 78 -22.26 4.98 -19.63
CA LYS A 78 -22.65 6.40 -19.54
C LYS A 78 -22.79 6.85 -18.09
N ALA A 79 -23.48 6.11 -17.22
CA ALA A 79 -23.64 6.46 -15.81
C ALA A 79 -22.30 6.50 -15.06
N ASN A 80 -21.35 5.63 -15.42
CA ASN A 80 -19.99 5.67 -14.88
C ASN A 80 -19.23 6.92 -15.36
N GLN A 81 -19.38 7.28 -16.64
CA GLN A 81 -18.81 8.49 -17.23
C GLN A 81 -19.45 9.78 -16.66
N ASP A 82 -20.76 9.78 -16.41
CA ASP A 82 -21.49 10.88 -15.79
C ASP A 82 -21.11 11.03 -14.31
N HIS A 83 -20.93 9.92 -13.55
CA HIS A 83 -20.34 9.97 -12.20
C HIS A 83 -18.92 10.53 -12.19
N TYR A 84 -18.12 10.24 -13.22
CA TYR A 84 -16.77 10.80 -13.40
C TYR A 84 -16.81 12.32 -13.69
N VAL A 85 -17.82 12.80 -14.43
CA VAL A 85 -18.03 14.22 -14.74
C VAL A 85 -18.65 15.00 -13.56
N GLU A 86 -19.63 14.45 -12.85
CA GLU A 86 -20.19 15.05 -11.63
C GLU A 86 -19.16 15.17 -10.51
N GLY A 87 -18.30 14.15 -10.36
CA GLY A 87 -17.16 14.19 -9.45
C GLY A 87 -16.17 15.32 -9.79
N ARG A 88 -16.13 15.74 -11.05
CA ARG A 88 -15.34 16.88 -11.53
C ARG A 88 -16.04 18.23 -11.30
N MET A 89 -17.37 18.29 -11.47
CA MET A 89 -18.15 19.52 -11.29
C MET A 89 -18.39 19.92 -9.84
N ARG A 90 -18.46 18.97 -8.89
CA ARG A 90 -18.55 19.29 -7.45
C ARG A 90 -17.26 19.91 -6.85
N GLY A 91 -16.18 19.97 -7.63
CA GLY A 91 -14.89 20.56 -7.22
C GLY A 91 -14.67 22.03 -7.61
N VAL A 92 -15.64 22.73 -8.21
CA VAL A 92 -15.44 24.12 -8.68
C VAL A 92 -16.53 25.05 -8.13
N ALA A 93 -16.15 25.90 -7.18
CA ALA A 93 -16.97 27.02 -6.72
C ALA A 93 -16.81 28.24 -7.66
N PRO A 94 -17.84 29.10 -7.85
CA PRO A 94 -17.86 30.09 -8.93
C PRO A 94 -17.15 31.40 -8.57
N SER A 95 -16.27 31.88 -9.45
CA SER A 95 -15.64 33.21 -9.35
C SER A 95 -16.31 34.26 -10.24
N LYS A 96 -16.28 35.51 -9.76
CA LYS A 96 -17.15 36.63 -10.15
C LYS A 96 -16.92 37.17 -11.57
N LYS A 97 -18.00 37.78 -12.09
CA LYS A 97 -18.05 38.63 -13.30
C LYS A 97 -17.03 39.78 -13.25
N ILE A 98 -16.43 40.08 -14.40
CA ILE A 98 -15.94 41.43 -14.77
C ILE A 98 -16.71 41.88 -16.02
N ALA A 99 -16.95 43.18 -16.15
CA ALA A 99 -17.93 43.76 -17.06
C ALA A 99 -17.47 43.84 -18.54
N ALA A 100 -18.46 44.02 -19.43
CA ALA A 100 -18.28 44.11 -20.88
C ALA A 100 -17.68 45.45 -21.35
N VAL A 101 -17.15 45.47 -22.58
CA VAL A 101 -17.49 46.49 -23.59
C VAL A 101 -17.39 45.88 -25.01
N GLN A 102 -18.29 46.38 -25.87
CA GLN A 102 -18.67 45.90 -27.20
C GLN A 102 -17.54 45.94 -28.27
N GLN A 103 -17.58 44.99 -29.21
CA GLN A 103 -16.99 45.18 -30.55
C GLN A 103 -18.06 45.69 -31.54
N LYS A 104 -17.72 46.74 -32.29
CA LYS A 104 -18.47 47.21 -33.47
C LYS A 104 -17.59 47.06 -34.72
N ASN A 105 -18.20 46.68 -35.84
CA ASN A 105 -17.58 46.70 -37.17
C ASN A 105 -17.19 48.12 -37.59
N VAL A 106 -16.02 48.29 -38.21
CA VAL A 106 -15.77 49.25 -39.32
C VAL A 106 -14.67 48.70 -40.25
N ASP A 107 -14.93 48.69 -41.56
CA ASP A 107 -13.95 48.43 -42.63
C ASP A 107 -12.86 49.51 -42.73
N VAL A 108 -11.59 49.14 -42.98
CA VAL A 108 -10.65 50.02 -43.69
C VAL A 108 -9.78 49.24 -44.70
N LYS A 109 -9.74 49.77 -45.92
CA LYS A 109 -8.95 49.30 -47.08
C LYS A 109 -7.45 49.56 -46.88
N THR A 110 -6.60 48.79 -47.55
CA THR A 110 -5.24 49.26 -47.92
C THR A 110 -4.91 48.91 -49.38
N LYS A 111 -4.26 49.83 -50.09
CA LYS A 111 -4.00 49.75 -51.54
C LYS A 111 -2.59 49.25 -51.84
N LYS A 112 -2.49 48.39 -52.88
CA LYS A 112 -1.44 48.28 -53.92
C LYS A 112 0.01 48.67 -53.57
N ASN A 113 0.93 47.75 -53.89
CA ASN A 113 1.97 48.08 -54.89
C ASN A 113 2.22 46.89 -55.86
N LYS A 114 3.01 47.08 -56.93
CA LYS A 114 2.83 46.40 -58.24
C LYS A 114 4.13 46.01 -58.96
N GLN A 115 4.23 44.77 -59.45
CA GLN A 115 5.08 44.28 -60.58
C GLN A 115 4.41 42.98 -61.13
N LYS A 116 3.85 42.93 -62.36
CA LYS A 116 4.47 42.67 -63.70
C LYS A 116 5.21 41.31 -63.79
N THR A 117 5.04 40.40 -64.77
CA THR A 117 4.12 40.08 -65.92
C THR A 117 4.67 38.76 -66.60
N PRO A 118 4.13 38.14 -67.68
CA PRO A 118 2.79 37.55 -67.92
C PRO A 118 2.79 36.14 -68.65
N GLY A 119 1.60 35.57 -68.95
CA GLY A 119 1.34 34.62 -70.07
C GLY A 119 0.72 33.26 -69.68
N ALA A 120 0.00 32.50 -70.53
CA ALA A 120 -0.78 32.77 -71.77
C ALA A 120 -1.62 31.51 -72.17
N GLY A 121 -2.70 31.65 -72.96
CA GLY A 121 -3.56 30.56 -73.52
C GLY A 121 -4.88 30.33 -72.74
N GLU A 122 -6.10 30.60 -73.25
CA GLU A 122 -6.85 30.08 -74.43
C GLU A 122 -7.25 28.59 -74.27
N GLY A 123 -8.45 28.26 -73.77
CA GLY A 123 -9.67 27.94 -74.57
C GLY A 123 -10.42 26.73 -73.95
N THR A 124 -11.60 26.23 -74.35
CA THR A 124 -12.66 26.66 -75.31
C THR A 124 -14.02 25.96 -74.92
N SER A 125 -15.14 26.35 -75.55
CA SER A 125 -16.53 25.83 -75.46
C SER A 125 -16.73 24.38 -76.02
N THR A 126 -17.82 23.60 -75.92
CA THR A 126 -19.30 23.76 -75.68
C THR A 126 -19.94 22.48 -75.06
N GLY A 127 -21.20 22.51 -74.57
CA GLY A 127 -22.09 21.32 -74.42
C GLY A 127 -23.17 21.36 -73.30
N ASP A 128 -24.45 21.09 -73.62
CA ASP A 128 -25.64 21.33 -72.77
C ASP A 128 -26.14 20.18 -71.84
N MET A 129 -26.60 20.57 -70.62
CA MET A 129 -27.75 20.16 -69.75
C MET A 129 -28.44 18.74 -69.80
N PRO A 130 -29.18 18.29 -68.74
CA PRO A 130 -29.06 18.53 -67.27
C PRO A 130 -29.36 17.32 -66.29
N HIS A 131 -29.00 17.48 -64.99
CA HIS A 131 -29.48 16.76 -63.76
C HIS A 131 -29.17 15.25 -63.52
N PRO A 132 -29.25 14.70 -62.27
CA PRO A 132 -29.42 15.30 -60.92
C PRO A 132 -28.24 14.97 -59.94
N PRO A 133 -28.20 15.47 -58.67
CA PRO A 133 -26.94 15.57 -57.92
C PRO A 133 -26.52 14.29 -57.16
N ARG A 134 -25.22 13.95 -57.20
CA ARG A 134 -24.60 12.95 -56.32
C ARG A 134 -23.46 13.53 -55.48
N LYS A 135 -23.43 13.09 -54.22
CA LYS A 135 -22.62 13.63 -53.11
C LYS A 135 -21.11 13.62 -53.41
N LYS A 136 -20.42 14.73 -53.17
CA LYS A 136 -18.95 14.79 -53.17
C LYS A 136 -18.39 13.90 -52.05
N ARG A 137 -17.44 13.01 -52.38
CA ARG A 137 -16.55 12.38 -51.39
C ARG A 137 -15.75 13.49 -50.70
N ALA A 138 -15.79 13.55 -49.37
CA ALA A 138 -14.89 14.40 -48.61
C ALA A 138 -13.46 13.86 -48.73
N ARG A 139 -12.51 14.77 -48.97
CA ARG A 139 -11.08 14.49 -49.00
C ARG A 139 -10.60 14.37 -47.56
N VAL A 140 -10.02 13.24 -47.17
CA VAL A 140 -9.53 13.02 -45.80
C VAL A 140 -8.26 13.84 -45.58
N ASP A 141 -8.17 14.44 -44.39
CA ASP A 141 -7.04 15.26 -43.95
C ASP A 141 -5.83 14.36 -43.60
N PRO A 142 -4.58 14.67 -44.00
CA PRO A 142 -3.42 13.81 -43.73
C PRO A 142 -3.03 13.68 -42.25
N THR A 143 -3.72 14.40 -41.36
CA THR A 143 -3.47 14.47 -39.92
C THR A 143 -4.28 13.45 -39.09
N VAL A 144 -5.17 12.68 -39.73
CA VAL A 144 -5.95 11.63 -39.06
C VAL A 144 -5.27 10.27 -39.26
N GLU A 145 -4.46 9.85 -38.28
CA GLU A 145 -3.95 8.48 -38.21
C GLU A 145 -5.13 7.49 -38.12
N SER A 146 -5.06 6.40 -38.89
CA SER A 146 -6.09 5.37 -38.92
C SER A 146 -6.21 4.59 -37.60
N GLU A 147 -7.41 4.07 -37.31
CA GLU A 147 -7.72 3.26 -36.12
C GLU A 147 -6.82 2.01 -35.98
N GLU A 148 -6.28 1.49 -37.08
CA GLU A 148 -5.31 0.38 -37.11
C GLU A 148 -3.96 0.75 -36.46
N THR A 149 -3.57 2.03 -36.48
CA THR A 149 -2.36 2.54 -35.82
C THR A 149 -2.53 2.62 -34.29
N PHE A 150 -3.76 2.63 -33.79
CA PHE A 150 -4.09 2.72 -32.37
C PHE A 150 -3.80 1.42 -31.61
N ILE A 151 -3.95 0.26 -32.27
CA ILE A 151 -3.89 -1.06 -31.64
C ILE A 151 -2.45 -1.61 -31.52
N ASN A 152 -1.50 -1.11 -32.33
CA ASN A 152 -0.12 -1.57 -32.36
C ASN A 152 0.88 -0.72 -31.53
N ARG A 153 0.42 0.20 -30.68
CA ARG A 153 1.34 1.01 -29.86
C ARG A 153 2.03 0.17 -28.79
N VAL A 154 3.37 0.21 -28.83
CA VAL A 154 4.30 -0.60 -28.03
C VAL A 154 3.97 -0.55 -26.54
N GLU A 155 3.85 -1.72 -25.90
CA GLU A 155 3.61 -1.82 -24.46
C GLU A 155 4.86 -1.38 -23.67
N VAL A 156 4.92 -0.10 -23.30
CA VAL A 156 6.07 0.51 -22.62
C VAL A 156 6.19 -0.02 -21.18
N LYS A 157 6.94 -1.10 -21.01
CA LYS A 157 7.21 -1.72 -19.70
C LYS A 157 8.45 -1.14 -19.04
N VAL A 158 8.24 -0.29 -18.03
CA VAL A 158 9.27 -0.02 -17.02
C VAL A 158 9.46 -1.31 -16.20
N LYS A 159 10.62 -1.96 -16.35
CA LYS A 159 10.97 -3.14 -15.56
C LYS A 159 11.28 -2.70 -14.13
N ILE A 160 10.47 -3.13 -13.17
CA ILE A 160 10.78 -2.95 -11.74
C ILE A 160 11.79 -4.04 -11.33
N PRO A 161 12.96 -3.69 -10.75
CA PRO A 161 13.91 -4.66 -10.20
C PRO A 161 13.25 -5.64 -9.24
N GLU A 162 13.66 -6.91 -9.27
CA GLU A 162 13.07 -7.96 -8.43
C GLU A 162 13.13 -7.61 -6.94
N GLU A 163 14.18 -6.92 -6.51
CA GLU A 163 14.40 -6.52 -5.11
C GLU A 163 13.42 -5.44 -4.61
N LEU A 164 12.79 -4.69 -5.52
CA LEU A 164 11.78 -3.68 -5.18
C LEU A 164 10.35 -4.25 -5.23
N LYS A 165 10.14 -5.47 -5.75
CA LYS A 165 8.81 -6.08 -5.80
C LYS A 165 8.26 -6.47 -4.41
N PRO A 166 9.04 -7.06 -3.47
CA PRO A 166 8.56 -7.32 -2.12
C PRO A 166 8.08 -6.04 -1.42
N TRP A 167 8.80 -4.92 -1.59
CA TRP A 167 8.40 -3.62 -1.03
C TRP A 167 7.03 -3.16 -1.53
N LEU A 168 6.70 -3.38 -2.80
CA LEU A 168 5.37 -3.06 -3.35
C LEU A 168 4.27 -4.00 -2.83
N VAL A 169 4.60 -5.26 -2.55
CA VAL A 169 3.66 -6.24 -1.96
C VAL A 169 3.37 -5.89 -0.50
N ASP A 170 4.42 -5.60 0.28
CA ASP A 170 4.32 -5.20 1.68
C ASP A 170 3.57 -3.86 1.83
N ASP A 171 3.90 -2.85 1.00
CA ASP A 171 3.17 -1.57 0.91
C ASP A 171 1.68 -1.77 0.64
N TRP A 172 1.34 -2.60 -0.36
CA TRP A 172 -0.05 -2.90 -0.67
C TRP A 172 -0.77 -3.60 0.48
N ASP A 173 -0.12 -4.54 1.17
CA ASP A 173 -0.72 -5.28 2.29
C ASP A 173 -0.93 -4.39 3.53
N LEU A 174 0.06 -3.57 3.88
CA LEU A 174 0.01 -2.59 4.97
C LEU A 174 -1.20 -1.65 4.84
N ILE A 175 -1.38 -1.04 3.66
CA ILE A 175 -2.48 -0.09 3.43
C ILE A 175 -3.81 -0.83 3.21
N THR A 176 -3.82 -1.90 2.41
CA THR A 176 -5.07 -2.52 1.95
C THR A 176 -5.65 -3.50 2.95
N ARG A 177 -4.83 -4.37 3.56
CA ARG A 177 -5.27 -5.36 4.55
C ARG A 177 -5.12 -4.86 5.98
N GLN A 178 -3.92 -4.39 6.36
CA GLN A 178 -3.61 -4.04 7.74
C GLN A 178 -4.17 -2.67 8.16
N LYS A 179 -4.64 -1.85 7.20
CA LYS A 179 -5.18 -0.49 7.44
C LYS A 179 -4.20 0.43 8.18
N GLN A 180 -2.90 0.23 7.96
CA GLN A 180 -1.85 1.04 8.55
C GLN A 180 -1.47 2.16 7.57
N LEU A 181 -1.75 3.42 7.93
CA LEU A 181 -1.33 4.58 7.14
C LEU A 181 0.16 4.91 7.36
N PHE A 182 0.78 5.52 6.34
CA PHE A 182 2.11 6.10 6.49
C PHE A 182 2.05 7.33 7.41
N HIS A 183 3.09 7.48 8.23
CA HIS A 183 3.29 8.70 9.01
C HIS A 183 3.87 9.76 8.06
N LEU A 184 3.16 10.88 7.93
CA LEU A 184 3.49 11.98 7.04
C LEU A 184 3.59 13.29 7.87
N PRO A 185 4.50 14.22 7.53
CA PRO A 185 5.46 14.17 6.41
C PRO A 185 6.52 13.08 6.59
N ALA A 186 6.97 12.51 5.46
CA ALA A 186 7.97 11.45 5.45
C ALA A 186 9.34 11.98 5.87
N LYS A 187 10.07 11.20 6.69
CA LYS A 187 11.45 11.54 7.17
C LYS A 187 12.45 11.80 6.03
N LYS A 188 12.23 11.16 4.88
CA LYS A 188 12.93 11.41 3.63
C LYS A 188 11.89 11.43 2.52
N ASN A 189 11.68 12.60 1.93
CA ASN A 189 10.60 12.88 0.99
C ASN A 189 11.02 12.55 -0.46
N VAL A 190 10.13 12.76 -1.44
CA VAL A 190 10.40 12.48 -2.86
C VAL A 190 11.42 13.46 -3.45
N ASP A 191 11.40 14.74 -3.06
CA ASP A 191 12.42 15.71 -3.50
C ASP A 191 13.82 15.27 -3.03
N ASP A 192 13.99 14.88 -1.76
CA ASP A 192 15.28 14.41 -1.20
C ASP A 192 15.81 13.18 -1.96
N VAL A 193 14.94 12.21 -2.28
CA VAL A 193 15.32 10.97 -2.99
C VAL A 193 15.70 11.24 -4.45
N LEU A 194 15.09 12.25 -5.07
CA LEU A 194 15.41 12.68 -6.42
C LEU A 194 16.70 13.52 -6.48
N GLU A 195 16.94 14.37 -5.48
CA GLU A 195 18.16 15.17 -5.34
C GLU A 195 19.39 14.30 -5.03
N ASP A 196 19.23 13.29 -4.18
CA ASP A 196 20.20 12.21 -3.96
C ASP A 196 20.67 11.59 -5.29
N TYR A 197 19.74 11.28 -6.20
CA TYR A 197 20.05 10.67 -7.50
C TYR A 197 20.77 11.62 -8.44
N ALA A 198 20.33 12.88 -8.52
CA ALA A 198 21.00 13.91 -9.32
C ALA A 198 22.45 14.12 -8.83
N THR A 199 22.64 14.22 -7.51
CA THR A 199 23.94 14.35 -6.86
C THR A 199 24.83 13.12 -7.11
N TYR A 200 24.28 11.91 -6.97
CA TYR A 200 24.97 10.66 -7.30
C TYR A 200 25.44 10.63 -8.77
N LYS A 201 24.60 11.08 -9.71
CA LYS A 201 24.98 11.17 -11.13
C LYS A 201 26.07 12.20 -11.40
N LYS A 202 26.02 13.36 -10.73
CA LYS A 202 27.07 14.39 -10.79
C LYS A 202 28.42 13.86 -10.30
N SER A 203 28.42 13.12 -9.19
CA SER A 203 29.65 12.56 -8.59
C SER A 203 30.39 11.53 -9.45
N ARG A 204 29.73 10.93 -10.45
CA ARG A 204 30.27 9.83 -11.28
C ARG A 204 30.88 10.26 -12.61
N GLY A 205 31.10 11.56 -12.83
CA GLY A 205 31.78 12.07 -14.02
C GLY A 205 30.91 12.00 -15.27
N ASN A 206 29.99 12.96 -15.40
CA ASN A 206 29.17 13.14 -16.60
C ASN A 206 29.62 14.40 -17.36
N SER A 207 29.38 14.42 -18.67
CA SER A 207 29.43 15.67 -19.45
C SER A 207 28.21 16.55 -19.13
N ASP A 208 28.33 17.86 -19.29
CA ASP A 208 27.28 18.84 -18.95
C ASP A 208 25.92 18.49 -19.57
N ASN A 209 25.91 18.04 -20.83
CA ASN A 209 24.71 17.58 -21.53
C ASN A 209 24.00 16.39 -20.83
N LYS A 210 24.75 15.51 -20.17
CA LYS A 210 24.19 14.38 -19.39
C LYS A 210 23.74 14.82 -17.99
N GLU A 211 24.39 15.80 -17.37
CA GLU A 211 23.90 16.40 -16.12
C GLU A 211 22.55 17.11 -16.36
N PHE A 212 22.47 17.93 -17.41
CA PHE A 212 21.22 18.56 -17.84
C PHE A 212 20.10 17.54 -18.08
N ALA A 213 20.37 16.48 -18.87
CA ALA A 213 19.39 15.42 -19.12
C ALA A 213 18.94 14.67 -17.85
N VAL A 214 19.82 14.46 -16.87
CA VAL A 214 19.44 13.87 -15.56
C VAL A 214 18.53 14.81 -14.79
N ASN A 215 18.85 16.11 -14.75
CA ASN A 215 18.06 17.11 -14.04
C ASN A 215 16.66 17.28 -14.66
N GLU A 216 16.55 17.30 -16.00
CA GLU A 216 15.27 17.31 -16.72
C GLU A 216 14.42 16.07 -16.43
N VAL A 217 15.01 14.86 -16.46
CA VAL A 217 14.28 13.63 -16.11
C VAL A 217 13.84 13.64 -14.65
N VAL A 218 14.69 14.12 -13.73
CA VAL A 218 14.34 14.28 -12.31
C VAL A 218 13.19 15.27 -12.11
N ALA A 219 13.22 16.42 -12.79
CA ALA A 219 12.14 17.40 -12.75
C ALA A 219 10.84 16.81 -13.31
N GLY A 220 10.91 16.09 -14.43
CA GLY A 220 9.78 15.37 -15.02
C GLY A 220 9.18 14.32 -14.07
N ILE A 221 10.00 13.52 -13.38
CA ILE A 221 9.51 12.55 -12.38
C ILE A 221 8.81 13.27 -11.22
N ARG A 222 9.35 14.39 -10.72
CA ARG A 222 8.74 15.19 -9.65
C ARG A 222 7.38 15.76 -10.05
N GLU A 223 7.32 16.42 -11.21
CA GLU A 223 6.09 17.01 -11.75
C GLU A 223 5.01 15.93 -11.92
N TYR A 224 5.42 14.81 -12.53
CA TYR A 224 4.52 13.69 -12.82
C TYR A 224 4.05 12.97 -11.54
N PHE A 225 4.90 12.86 -10.52
CA PHE A 225 4.51 12.39 -9.19
C PHE A 225 3.41 13.27 -8.58
N ASN A 226 3.60 14.60 -8.57
CA ASN A 226 2.66 15.54 -7.99
C ASN A 226 1.28 15.49 -8.66
N VAL A 227 1.23 15.40 -10.00
CA VAL A 227 -0.03 15.26 -10.76
C VAL A 227 -0.71 13.91 -10.51
N MET A 228 0.05 12.82 -10.42
CA MET A 228 -0.49 11.46 -10.35
C MET A 228 -0.87 11.00 -8.94
N LEU A 229 -0.32 11.62 -7.89
CA LEU A 229 -0.48 11.15 -6.51
C LEU A 229 -1.95 11.00 -6.09
N GLY A 230 -2.70 12.11 -6.06
CA GLY A 230 -4.09 12.13 -5.60
C GLY A 230 -5.07 11.34 -6.48
N THR A 231 -4.71 11.04 -7.73
CA THR A 231 -5.57 10.37 -8.70
C THR A 231 -5.27 8.87 -8.80
N GLN A 232 -4.01 8.48 -8.98
CA GLN A 232 -3.61 7.12 -9.39
C GLN A 232 -2.65 6.38 -8.45
N LEU A 233 -1.94 7.07 -7.54
CA LEU A 233 -0.93 6.42 -6.68
C LEU A 233 -1.44 6.09 -5.27
N LEU A 234 -2.50 6.74 -4.80
CA LEU A 234 -3.09 6.49 -3.48
C LEU A 234 -4.20 5.42 -3.51
N TYR A 235 -4.13 4.49 -2.56
CA TYR A 235 -5.18 3.52 -2.30
C TYR A 235 -6.40 4.20 -1.64
N LYS A 236 -7.58 3.56 -1.73
CA LYS A 236 -8.84 4.11 -1.22
C LYS A 236 -8.79 4.55 0.25
N PHE A 237 -7.97 3.87 1.06
CA PHE A 237 -7.84 4.14 2.49
C PHE A 237 -6.95 5.36 2.83
N GLU A 238 -6.02 5.75 1.95
CA GLU A 238 -5.13 6.92 2.15
C GLU A 238 -5.82 8.24 1.76
N ARG A 239 -6.93 8.20 1.00
CA ARG A 239 -7.59 9.40 0.46
C ARG A 239 -8.07 10.42 1.51
N PRO A 240 -8.59 10.04 2.70
CA PRO A 240 -8.94 11.00 3.74
C PRO A 240 -7.70 11.77 4.26
N GLN A 241 -6.61 11.05 4.53
CA GLN A 241 -5.34 11.64 4.98
C GLN A 241 -4.77 12.62 3.94
N TYR A 242 -4.86 12.27 2.65
CA TYR A 242 -4.45 13.15 1.56
C TYR A 242 -5.29 14.44 1.47
N ALA A 243 -6.61 14.34 1.68
CA ALA A 243 -7.49 15.52 1.68
C ALA A 243 -7.20 16.45 2.88
N GLU A 244 -6.91 15.89 4.05
CA GLU A 244 -6.50 16.64 5.24
C GLU A 244 -5.15 17.34 5.03
N ILE A 245 -4.16 16.65 4.46
CA ILE A 245 -2.85 17.21 4.12
C ILE A 245 -2.99 18.37 3.12
N LEU A 246 -3.83 18.23 2.08
CA LEU A 246 -4.13 19.30 1.13
C LEU A 246 -4.75 20.53 1.78
N ALA A 247 -5.63 20.34 2.77
CA ALA A 247 -6.27 21.44 3.50
C ALA A 247 -5.29 22.16 4.44
N ASN A 248 -4.40 21.41 5.10
CA ASN A 248 -3.43 21.94 6.06
C ASN A 248 -2.19 22.57 5.39
N HIS A 249 -1.84 22.15 4.16
CA HIS A 249 -0.64 22.59 3.45
C HIS A 249 -0.91 22.90 1.96
N PRO A 250 -1.76 23.89 1.64
CA PRO A 250 -2.18 24.16 0.26
C PRO A 250 -1.02 24.59 -0.66
N ASP A 251 -0.04 25.30 -0.13
CA ASP A 251 1.12 25.81 -0.89
C ASP A 251 2.30 24.84 -0.96
N THR A 252 2.20 23.66 -0.32
CA THR A 252 3.31 22.69 -0.26
C THR A 252 3.16 21.62 -1.32
N SER A 253 4.17 21.50 -2.19
CA SER A 253 4.23 20.44 -3.18
C SER A 253 4.26 19.06 -2.52
N MET A 254 3.46 18.11 -3.03
CA MET A 254 3.27 16.80 -2.40
C MET A 254 4.55 15.96 -2.39
N SER A 255 5.49 16.21 -3.31
CA SER A 255 6.82 15.61 -3.31
C SER A 255 7.64 15.91 -2.06
N LYS A 256 7.33 16.99 -1.32
CA LYS A 256 7.97 17.33 -0.03
C LYS A 256 7.34 16.65 1.19
N ILE A 257 6.15 16.08 1.03
CA ILE A 257 5.38 15.47 2.13
C ILE A 257 5.44 13.93 2.05
N TYR A 258 5.29 13.39 0.84
CA TYR A 258 5.28 11.94 0.59
C TYR A 258 6.70 11.40 0.36
N GLY A 259 6.89 10.09 0.51
CA GLY A 259 8.21 9.44 0.49
C GLY A 259 8.39 8.38 -0.59
N ALA A 260 9.52 7.66 -0.49
CA ALA A 260 9.92 6.61 -1.42
C ALA A 260 8.86 5.54 -1.77
N PRO A 261 8.00 5.05 -0.87
CA PRO A 261 6.97 4.05 -1.22
C PRO A 261 6.00 4.56 -2.29
N HIS A 262 5.50 5.79 -2.13
CA HIS A 262 4.60 6.43 -3.10
C HIS A 262 5.29 6.71 -4.42
N LEU A 263 6.56 7.11 -4.38
CA LEU A 263 7.39 7.27 -5.59
C LEU A 263 7.58 5.94 -6.32
N LEU A 264 7.78 4.84 -5.62
CA LEU A 264 7.92 3.51 -6.24
C LEU A 264 6.62 3.06 -6.93
N ARG A 265 5.45 3.38 -6.37
CA ARG A 265 4.14 3.16 -7.05
C ARG A 265 4.05 3.90 -8.38
N LEU A 266 4.70 5.06 -8.54
CA LEU A 266 4.71 5.79 -9.81
C LEU A 266 5.35 4.97 -10.93
N PHE A 267 6.48 4.31 -10.67
CA PHE A 267 7.18 3.51 -11.70
C PHE A 267 6.36 2.30 -12.18
N VAL A 268 5.42 1.81 -11.38
CA VAL A 268 4.45 0.76 -11.79
C VAL A 268 3.40 1.30 -12.76
N ARG A 269 3.04 2.59 -12.66
CA ARG A 269 2.00 3.24 -13.49
C ARG A 269 2.55 3.98 -14.70
N ILE A 270 3.74 4.57 -14.60
CA ILE A 270 4.31 5.47 -15.61
C ILE A 270 4.48 4.78 -16.98
N GLY A 271 4.82 3.48 -17.00
CA GLY A 271 4.97 2.73 -18.25
C GLY A 271 3.72 2.76 -19.14
N ALA A 272 2.55 2.48 -18.57
CA ALA A 272 1.28 2.54 -19.29
C ALA A 272 0.97 3.95 -19.83
N MET A 273 1.48 4.99 -19.17
CA MET A 273 1.22 6.39 -19.54
C MET A 273 2.21 6.92 -20.59
N LEU A 274 3.46 6.44 -20.58
CA LEU A 274 4.47 6.77 -21.60
C LEU A 274 4.04 6.32 -23.00
N ALA A 275 3.24 5.26 -23.12
CA ALA A 275 2.66 4.80 -24.39
C ALA A 275 1.71 5.83 -25.06
N TYR A 276 1.25 6.84 -24.31
CA TYR A 276 0.42 7.95 -24.81
C TYR A 276 1.20 9.25 -25.04
N THR A 277 2.51 9.28 -24.78
CA THR A 277 3.34 10.48 -25.01
C THR A 277 3.78 10.58 -26.47
N PRO A 278 3.90 11.80 -27.03
CA PRO A 278 4.32 12.02 -28.42
C PRO A 278 5.85 11.93 -28.61
N LEU A 279 6.52 11.07 -27.82
CA LEU A 279 7.97 10.89 -27.88
C LEU A 279 8.33 9.93 -29.02
N ASP A 280 9.39 10.24 -29.76
CA ASP A 280 9.97 9.31 -30.73
C ASP A 280 10.66 8.13 -30.02
N GLU A 281 10.86 7.03 -30.76
CA GLU A 281 11.42 5.79 -30.22
C GLU A 281 12.79 5.97 -29.55
N LYS A 282 13.65 6.88 -30.04
CA LYS A 282 14.99 7.11 -29.47
C LYS A 282 14.89 7.91 -28.17
N SER A 283 14.08 8.96 -28.13
CA SER A 283 13.82 9.73 -26.91
C SER A 283 13.13 8.88 -25.85
N LEU A 284 12.19 8.02 -26.24
CA LEU A 284 11.51 7.07 -25.35
C LEU A 284 12.48 6.02 -24.79
N ALA A 285 13.35 5.43 -25.64
CA ALA A 285 14.39 4.50 -25.20
C ALA A 285 15.40 5.16 -24.25
N LEU A 286 15.78 6.42 -24.52
CA LEU A 286 16.66 7.21 -23.67
C LEU A 286 16.01 7.50 -22.31
N LEU A 287 14.76 7.96 -22.28
CA LEU A 287 13.99 8.17 -21.05
C LEU A 287 13.87 6.87 -20.25
N LEU A 288 13.50 5.76 -20.90
CA LEU A 288 13.47 4.45 -20.26
C LEU A 288 14.82 4.05 -19.67
N SER A 289 15.94 4.36 -20.33
CA SER A 289 17.27 4.10 -19.80
C SER A 289 17.54 4.87 -18.50
N TYR A 290 17.12 6.15 -18.42
CA TYR A 290 17.23 6.95 -17.20
C TYR A 290 16.27 6.50 -16.08
N LEU A 291 15.05 6.09 -16.41
CA LEU A 291 14.10 5.53 -15.42
C LEU A 291 14.61 4.18 -14.86
N GLN A 292 15.19 3.33 -15.71
CA GLN A 292 15.84 2.08 -15.29
C GLN A 292 17.09 2.33 -14.45
N ASP A 293 17.88 3.35 -14.79
CA ASP A 293 19.05 3.73 -14.00
C ASP A 293 18.66 4.32 -12.64
N PHE A 294 17.64 5.18 -12.57
CA PHE A 294 17.06 5.66 -11.31
C PHE A 294 16.60 4.48 -10.43
N LEU A 295 15.88 3.50 -10.99
CA LEU A 295 15.46 2.32 -10.24
C LEU A 295 16.66 1.48 -9.74
N LYS A 296 17.73 1.36 -10.54
CA LYS A 296 19.01 0.74 -10.10
C LYS A 296 19.70 1.55 -9.01
N PHE A 297 19.68 2.88 -9.09
CA PHE A 297 20.19 3.75 -8.02
C PHE A 297 19.36 3.56 -6.75
N HIS A 298 18.03 3.51 -6.84
CA HIS A 298 17.16 3.29 -5.68
C HIS A 298 17.42 1.93 -5.02
N VAL A 299 17.67 0.88 -5.81
CA VAL A 299 18.19 -0.41 -5.32
C VAL A 299 19.59 -0.27 -4.71
N ALA A 300 20.51 0.48 -5.33
CA ALA A 300 21.87 0.66 -4.84
C ALA A 300 21.95 1.50 -3.55
N ALA A 301 21.06 2.48 -3.37
CA ALA A 301 20.94 3.31 -2.18
C ALA A 301 20.32 2.52 -1.01
N SER A 302 19.25 1.77 -1.26
CA SER A 302 18.68 0.83 -0.27
C SER A 302 19.63 -0.33 0.07
N LYS A 303 20.48 -0.75 -0.88
CA LYS A 303 21.61 -1.66 -0.65
C LYS A 303 22.92 -0.95 -0.27
N GLY A 304 22.94 0.36 -0.02
CA GLY A 304 24.21 1.11 0.14
C GLY A 304 25.02 0.59 1.33
N LEU A 305 24.35 0.48 2.49
CA LEU A 305 24.91 -0.19 3.68
C LEU A 305 25.19 -1.68 3.44
N LEU A 306 24.34 -2.39 2.68
CA LEU A 306 24.51 -3.83 2.41
C LEU A 306 25.74 -4.12 1.54
N ASN A 307 26.01 -3.29 0.54
CA ASN A 307 27.15 -3.42 -0.36
C ASN A 307 28.46 -3.12 0.38
N SER A 308 28.50 -2.05 1.17
CA SER A 308 29.63 -1.76 2.06
C SER A 308 29.85 -2.91 3.06
N LEU A 309 28.78 -3.40 3.68
CA LEU A 309 28.83 -4.56 4.58
C LEU A 309 29.35 -5.83 3.88
N ASN A 310 28.90 -6.13 2.66
CA ASN A 310 29.41 -7.28 1.89
C ASN A 310 30.91 -7.16 1.66
N VAL A 311 31.41 -5.99 1.24
CA VAL A 311 32.85 -5.75 1.06
C VAL A 311 33.62 -5.95 2.37
N PHE A 312 33.11 -5.49 3.52
CA PHE A 312 33.75 -5.74 4.81
C PHE A 312 33.74 -7.23 5.21
N LEU A 313 32.64 -7.94 4.97
CA LEU A 313 32.52 -9.38 5.26
C LEU A 313 33.43 -10.23 4.35
N GLU A 314 33.54 -9.88 3.07
CA GLU A 314 34.43 -10.54 2.10
C GLU A 314 35.91 -10.32 2.43
N ASN A 315 36.26 -9.18 3.02
CA ASN A 315 37.60 -8.90 3.56
C ASN A 315 37.85 -9.47 4.97
N GLY A 316 36.98 -10.35 5.47
CA GLY A 316 37.20 -11.07 6.73
C GLY A 316 37.06 -10.24 8.01
N VAL A 317 36.35 -9.10 7.96
CA VAL A 317 36.11 -8.27 9.16
C VAL A 317 35.34 -9.07 10.22
N ASN A 318 35.82 -9.00 11.47
CA ASN A 318 35.24 -9.72 12.60
C ASN A 318 33.82 -9.23 12.91
N VAL A 319 32.80 -10.04 12.57
CA VAL A 319 31.38 -9.76 12.86
C VAL A 319 31.02 -9.67 14.34
N LYS A 320 31.92 -10.09 15.24
CA LYS A 320 31.79 -9.95 16.70
C LYS A 320 32.42 -8.68 17.26
N ALA A 321 33.03 -7.83 16.41
CA ALA A 321 33.56 -6.55 16.87
C ALA A 321 32.42 -5.67 17.41
N VAL A 322 32.75 -4.89 18.43
CA VAL A 322 31.83 -3.95 19.09
C VAL A 322 32.38 -2.53 19.00
N ASP A 323 31.48 -1.54 18.97
CA ASP A 323 31.85 -0.13 19.13
C ASP A 323 32.09 0.24 20.61
N ALA A 324 32.34 1.53 20.86
CA ALA A 324 32.57 2.06 22.21
C ALA A 324 31.36 1.94 23.16
N ALA A 325 30.15 1.67 22.64
CA ALA A 325 28.95 1.40 23.42
C ALA A 325 28.69 -0.10 23.62
N GLY A 326 29.59 -0.98 23.14
CA GLY A 326 29.41 -2.43 23.14
C GLY A 326 28.50 -2.94 22.02
N LYS A 327 28.08 -2.11 21.07
CA LYS A 327 27.15 -2.50 20.00
C LYS A 327 27.89 -3.22 18.88
N THR A 328 27.44 -4.44 18.58
CA THR A 328 27.87 -5.17 17.37
C THR A 328 27.23 -4.60 16.10
N ALA A 329 27.72 -4.98 14.93
CA ALA A 329 27.10 -4.63 13.65
C ALA A 329 25.59 -5.00 13.57
N LEU A 330 25.15 -6.05 14.29
CA LEU A 330 23.75 -6.48 14.34
C LEU A 330 22.87 -5.47 15.09
N HIS A 331 23.37 -4.89 16.19
CA HIS A 331 22.70 -3.80 16.92
C HIS A 331 22.52 -2.57 16.04
N LEU A 332 23.60 -2.15 15.37
CA LEU A 332 23.58 -0.97 14.49
C LEU A 332 22.61 -1.18 13.31
N ALA A 333 22.59 -2.38 12.71
CA ALA A 333 21.64 -2.72 11.65
C ALA A 333 20.18 -2.76 12.15
N ALA A 334 19.93 -3.28 13.36
CA ALA A 334 18.61 -3.32 13.97
C ALA A 334 18.10 -1.91 14.35
N ALA A 335 18.94 -1.09 14.99
CA ALA A 335 18.66 0.30 15.37
C ALA A 335 18.48 1.22 14.14
N GLY A 336 19.13 0.93 13.01
CA GLY A 336 18.88 1.60 11.73
C GLY A 336 17.64 1.10 10.98
N GLY A 337 16.99 0.02 11.45
CA GLY A 337 15.90 -0.67 10.73
C GLY A 337 16.35 -1.33 9.41
N HIS A 338 17.66 -1.52 9.21
CA HIS A 338 18.29 -1.99 7.98
C HIS A 338 18.14 -3.51 7.80
N SER A 339 16.91 -3.94 7.55
CA SER A 339 16.50 -5.35 7.50
C SER A 339 17.39 -6.22 6.60
N MET A 340 17.80 -5.74 5.42
CA MET A 340 18.71 -6.51 4.55
C MET A 340 20.11 -6.74 5.18
N CYS A 341 20.61 -5.77 5.97
CA CYS A 341 21.87 -5.91 6.69
C CYS A 341 21.72 -6.88 7.88
N VAL A 342 20.61 -6.81 8.61
CA VAL A 342 20.24 -7.79 9.65
C VAL A 342 20.23 -9.21 9.07
N GLN A 343 19.53 -9.42 7.94
CA GLN A 343 19.48 -10.72 7.26
C GLN A 343 20.88 -11.25 6.89
N LYS A 344 21.74 -10.39 6.31
CA LYS A 344 23.08 -10.79 5.88
C LYS A 344 24.01 -11.11 7.06
N LEU A 345 23.93 -10.34 8.14
CA LEU A 345 24.70 -10.61 9.37
C LEU A 345 24.30 -11.94 10.01
N LEU A 346 22.99 -12.25 10.06
CA LEU A 346 22.47 -13.51 10.59
C LEU A 346 22.93 -14.72 9.74
N GLN A 347 22.97 -14.58 8.40
CA GLN A 347 23.54 -15.59 7.51
C GLN A 347 25.03 -15.86 7.79
N CYS A 348 25.78 -14.85 8.25
CA CYS A 348 27.17 -14.98 8.67
C CYS A 348 27.34 -15.57 10.09
N LYS A 349 26.27 -16.12 10.70
CA LYS A 349 26.27 -16.74 12.04
C LYS A 349 26.80 -15.80 13.13
N CYS A 350 26.45 -14.51 13.07
CA CYS A 350 26.73 -13.60 14.17
C CYS A 350 25.97 -14.02 15.45
N PRO A 351 26.51 -13.75 16.65
CA PRO A 351 25.80 -14.02 17.89
C PRO A 351 24.57 -13.10 18.03
N VAL A 352 23.38 -13.71 17.99
CA VAL A 352 22.09 -12.99 17.96
C VAL A 352 21.80 -12.30 19.29
N ASP A 353 22.12 -12.97 20.41
CA ASP A 353 21.90 -12.50 21.78
C ASP A 353 23.13 -11.84 22.42
N SER A 354 24.09 -11.37 21.62
CA SER A 354 25.10 -10.44 22.16
C SER A 354 24.42 -9.18 22.70
N THR A 355 24.91 -8.67 23.82
CA THR A 355 24.40 -7.49 24.51
C THR A 355 25.35 -6.31 24.40
N ASP A 356 24.81 -5.09 24.29
CA ASP A 356 25.57 -3.84 24.47
C ASP A 356 25.90 -3.55 25.94
N LEU A 357 26.59 -2.43 26.22
CA LEU A 357 26.93 -2.01 27.59
C LEU A 357 25.70 -1.64 28.47
N GLN A 358 24.49 -1.59 27.89
CA GLN A 358 23.23 -1.43 28.60
C GLN A 358 22.44 -2.75 28.68
N GLY A 359 23.06 -3.89 28.38
CA GLY A 359 22.41 -5.20 28.39
C GLY A 359 21.42 -5.43 27.25
N ARG A 360 21.27 -4.48 26.31
CA ARG A 360 20.32 -4.61 25.19
C ARG A 360 20.88 -5.54 24.14
N THR A 361 20.06 -6.45 23.65
CA THR A 361 20.34 -7.24 22.42
C THR A 361 19.86 -6.50 21.18
N ALA A 362 20.23 -6.98 19.99
CA ALA A 362 19.71 -6.43 18.73
C ALA A 362 18.16 -6.48 18.63
N LEU A 363 17.50 -7.39 19.34
CA LEU A 363 16.04 -7.46 19.42
C LEU A 363 15.43 -6.28 20.21
N HIS A 364 16.14 -5.78 21.23
CA HIS A 364 15.74 -4.57 21.96
C HIS A 364 15.83 -3.34 21.05
N ASP A 365 16.92 -3.20 20.29
CA ASP A 365 17.10 -2.10 19.31
C ASP A 365 16.02 -2.16 18.20
N ALA A 366 15.72 -3.35 17.66
CA ALA A 366 14.65 -3.52 16.67
C ALA A 366 13.25 -3.19 17.22
N ALA A 367 12.99 -3.55 18.47
CA ALA A 367 11.73 -3.26 19.17
C ALA A 367 11.56 -1.78 19.51
N TYR A 368 12.63 -1.11 19.95
CA TYR A 368 12.68 0.33 20.21
C TYR A 368 12.30 1.16 18.96
N VAL A 369 12.76 0.73 17.78
CA VAL A 369 12.49 1.40 16.49
C VAL A 369 11.17 0.97 15.85
N GLY A 370 10.59 -0.16 16.26
CA GLY A 370 9.35 -0.70 15.70
C GLY A 370 9.54 -1.52 14.42
N CYS A 371 10.75 -2.00 14.12
CA CYS A 371 11.06 -2.65 12.84
C CYS A 371 10.55 -4.10 12.79
N LYS A 372 9.26 -4.29 12.41
CA LYS A 372 8.57 -5.60 12.30
C LYS A 372 9.42 -6.66 11.58
N THR A 373 10.06 -6.30 10.47
CA THR A 373 10.88 -7.23 9.66
C THR A 373 12.15 -7.66 10.37
N ALA A 374 12.87 -6.74 11.03
CA ALA A 374 14.05 -7.07 11.82
C ALA A 374 13.69 -7.93 13.04
N ILE A 375 12.62 -7.60 13.77
CA ILE A 375 12.08 -8.42 14.87
C ILE A 375 11.83 -9.85 14.38
N LYS A 376 11.12 -10.01 13.26
CA LYS A 376 10.84 -11.32 12.67
C LYS A 376 12.12 -12.11 12.40
N MET A 377 13.09 -11.54 11.68
CA MET A 377 14.32 -12.26 11.33
C MET A 377 15.18 -12.62 12.55
N LEU A 378 15.19 -11.78 13.59
CA LEU A 378 15.89 -12.06 14.84
C LEU A 378 15.21 -13.22 15.60
N CYS A 379 13.88 -13.19 15.76
CA CYS A 379 13.13 -14.28 16.38
C CYS A 379 13.25 -15.60 15.59
N ASP A 380 13.10 -15.54 14.25
CA ASP A 380 13.27 -16.69 13.34
C ASP A 380 14.71 -17.27 13.42
N SER A 381 15.69 -16.48 13.85
CA SER A 381 17.09 -16.90 14.07
C SER A 381 17.40 -17.30 15.51
N GLY A 382 16.39 -17.43 16.37
CA GLY A 382 16.52 -17.91 17.74
C GLY A 382 16.90 -16.86 18.80
N ALA A 383 16.67 -15.57 18.54
CA ALA A 383 16.86 -14.51 19.54
C ALA A 383 16.03 -14.77 20.81
N SER A 384 16.60 -14.47 21.98
CA SER A 384 15.92 -14.53 23.27
C SER A 384 14.87 -13.42 23.39
N ILE A 385 13.62 -13.78 23.12
CA ILE A 385 12.45 -12.88 23.08
C ILE A 385 12.23 -12.12 24.40
N ASP A 386 12.47 -12.80 25.52
CA ASP A 386 12.30 -12.28 26.87
C ASP A 386 13.64 -11.93 27.55
N ALA A 387 14.71 -11.70 26.76
CA ALA A 387 15.92 -11.06 27.29
C ALA A 387 15.54 -9.69 27.91
N VAL A 388 16.33 -9.22 28.87
CA VAL A 388 16.11 -7.93 29.55
C VAL A 388 17.36 -7.06 29.49
N ASP A 389 17.16 -5.76 29.33
CA ASP A 389 18.22 -4.77 29.43
C ASP A 389 18.58 -4.43 30.88
N ALA A 390 19.55 -3.53 31.07
CA ALA A 390 20.05 -3.12 32.37
C ALA A 390 18.99 -2.43 33.26
N ASP A 391 17.79 -2.09 32.76
CA ASP A 391 16.64 -1.58 33.51
C ASP A 391 15.49 -2.60 33.64
N ASP A 392 15.82 -3.88 33.46
CA ASP A 392 14.90 -5.02 33.45
C ASP A 392 13.85 -4.95 32.33
N ARG A 393 14.06 -4.12 31.30
CA ARG A 393 13.11 -3.96 30.19
C ARG A 393 13.38 -5.01 29.13
N SER A 394 12.37 -5.82 28.84
CA SER A 394 12.35 -6.70 27.68
C SER A 394 12.06 -5.94 26.38
N PRO A 395 12.29 -6.54 25.20
CA PRO A 395 11.89 -5.97 23.91
C PRO A 395 10.41 -5.55 23.87
N LEU A 396 9.52 -6.30 24.53
CA LEU A 396 8.09 -5.95 24.60
C LEU A 396 7.82 -4.71 25.47
N LEU A 397 8.54 -4.57 26.59
CA LEU A 397 8.48 -3.38 27.44
C LEU A 397 8.98 -2.13 26.69
N LEU A 398 10.08 -2.26 25.92
CA LEU A 398 10.58 -1.18 25.06
C LEU A 398 9.60 -0.83 23.93
N ALA A 399 9.06 -1.81 23.21
CA ALA A 399 8.09 -1.57 22.14
C ALA A 399 6.84 -0.82 22.63
N ALA A 400 6.35 -1.17 23.83
CA ALA A 400 5.21 -0.49 24.46
C ALA A 400 5.54 0.95 24.87
N LYS A 401 6.70 1.16 25.51
CA LYS A 401 7.19 2.48 25.93
C LYS A 401 7.43 3.42 24.74
N MET A 402 7.89 2.89 23.61
CA MET A 402 8.18 3.63 22.39
C MET A 402 6.97 3.75 21.43
N SER A 403 5.76 3.38 21.87
CA SER A 403 4.52 3.45 21.09
C SER A 403 4.58 2.69 19.76
N GLN A 404 5.14 1.47 19.76
CA GLN A 404 5.33 0.64 18.57
C GLN A 404 4.33 -0.54 18.53
N PRO A 405 3.03 -0.32 18.20
CA PRO A 405 2.00 -1.36 18.26
C PRO A 405 2.31 -2.56 17.36
N GLY A 406 2.90 -2.32 16.19
CA GLY A 406 3.32 -3.38 15.27
C GLY A 406 4.44 -4.26 15.82
N ALA A 407 5.37 -3.69 16.62
CA ALA A 407 6.39 -4.47 17.30
C ALA A 407 5.81 -5.26 18.48
N CYS A 408 4.93 -4.64 19.29
CA CYS A 408 4.19 -5.35 20.34
C CYS A 408 3.44 -6.56 19.77
N GLN A 409 2.75 -6.39 18.63
CA GLN A 409 2.00 -7.47 18.00
C GLN A 409 2.91 -8.61 17.53
N MET A 410 4.03 -8.29 16.86
CA MET A 410 4.98 -9.30 16.41
C MET A 410 5.63 -10.04 17.58
N LEU A 411 6.10 -9.33 18.61
CA LEU A 411 6.75 -9.92 19.78
C LEU A 411 5.83 -10.88 20.53
N VAL A 412 4.56 -10.50 20.74
CA VAL A 412 3.59 -11.39 21.41
C VAL A 412 3.17 -12.57 20.52
N GLN A 413 3.14 -12.41 19.18
CA GLN A 413 2.96 -13.55 18.26
C GLN A 413 4.09 -14.57 18.34
N PHE A 414 5.32 -14.13 18.62
CA PHE A 414 6.46 -15.01 18.89
C PHE A 414 6.49 -15.57 20.32
N GLY A 415 5.58 -15.13 21.21
CA GLY A 415 5.44 -15.67 22.57
C GLY A 415 6.00 -14.81 23.70
N ALA A 416 6.33 -13.53 23.45
CA ALA A 416 6.82 -12.61 24.48
C ALA A 416 5.89 -12.52 25.70
N ARG A 417 6.45 -12.62 26.91
CA ARG A 417 5.68 -12.58 28.15
C ARG A 417 5.23 -11.16 28.52
N SER A 418 3.93 -10.90 28.44
CA SER A 418 3.30 -9.62 28.82
C SER A 418 3.33 -9.31 30.33
N VAL A 419 3.67 -10.30 31.16
CA VAL A 419 3.78 -10.18 32.63
C VAL A 419 5.14 -9.67 33.12
N LEU A 420 6.13 -9.53 32.22
CA LEU A 420 7.45 -8.99 32.56
C LEU A 420 7.35 -7.52 32.98
N ARG A 421 8.31 -7.09 33.79
CA ARG A 421 8.30 -5.78 34.45
C ARG A 421 9.68 -5.15 34.43
N ASP A 422 9.72 -3.83 34.27
CA ASP A 422 10.94 -3.05 34.43
C ASP A 422 11.28 -2.79 35.92
N LYS A 423 12.40 -2.12 36.19
CA LYS A 423 12.80 -1.67 37.53
C LYS A 423 11.77 -0.81 38.29
N GLN A 424 10.83 -0.18 37.59
CA GLN A 424 9.72 0.55 38.21
C GLN A 424 8.49 -0.35 38.43
N ASN A 425 8.66 -1.67 38.30
CA ASN A 425 7.62 -2.69 38.43
C ASN A 425 6.52 -2.55 37.37
N LYS A 426 6.75 -1.77 36.30
CA LYS A 426 5.77 -1.46 35.24
C LYS A 426 5.73 -2.56 34.19
N THR A 427 4.53 -2.96 33.81
CA THR A 427 4.29 -3.94 32.73
C THR A 427 4.22 -3.25 31.37
N ALA A 428 4.23 -4.04 30.29
CA ALA A 428 4.08 -3.50 28.94
C ALA A 428 2.74 -2.76 28.76
N LEU A 429 1.69 -3.18 29.47
CA LEU A 429 0.40 -2.50 29.45
C LEU A 429 0.45 -1.15 30.16
N ILE A 430 1.11 -1.06 31.32
CA ILE A 430 1.32 0.22 32.03
C ILE A 430 2.12 1.19 31.14
N LEU A 431 3.22 0.73 30.53
CA LEU A 431 4.06 1.54 29.65
C LEU A 431 3.32 2.00 28.39
N ALA A 432 2.42 1.19 27.82
CA ALA A 432 1.58 1.57 26.67
C ALA A 432 0.49 2.59 27.04
N CYS A 433 -0.02 2.55 28.28
CA CYS A 433 -0.92 3.59 28.81
C CYS A 433 -0.17 4.90 29.10
N GLU A 434 1.02 4.83 29.69
CA GLU A 434 1.90 5.98 29.94
C GLU A 434 2.32 6.67 28.63
N SER A 435 2.71 5.91 27.61
CA SER A 435 3.00 6.41 26.26
C SER A 435 1.74 6.85 25.48
N SER A 436 0.56 6.69 26.07
CA SER A 436 -0.74 7.11 25.53
C SER A 436 -1.08 6.48 24.16
N CYS A 437 -0.60 5.27 23.90
CA CYS A 437 -0.73 4.55 22.63
C CYS A 437 -1.88 3.54 22.68
N LYS A 438 -3.05 3.94 22.16
CA LYS A 438 -4.29 3.13 22.13
C LYS A 438 -4.11 1.81 21.38
N GLU A 439 -3.36 1.84 20.28
CA GLU A 439 -3.12 0.70 19.40
C GLU A 439 -2.24 -0.36 20.09
N ALA A 440 -1.23 0.06 20.87
CA ALA A 440 -0.39 -0.85 21.63
C ALA A 440 -1.18 -1.46 22.81
N VAL A 441 -2.01 -0.67 23.48
CA VAL A 441 -2.93 -1.14 24.53
C VAL A 441 -3.93 -2.16 23.98
N ASP A 442 -4.57 -1.90 22.84
CA ASP A 442 -5.51 -2.83 22.19
C ASP A 442 -4.84 -4.18 21.83
N VAL A 443 -3.62 -4.15 21.29
CA VAL A 443 -2.81 -5.35 21.03
C VAL A 443 -2.54 -6.13 22.33
N LEU A 444 -2.08 -5.46 23.39
CA LEU A 444 -1.74 -6.10 24.66
C LEU A 444 -2.98 -6.69 25.37
N LEU A 445 -4.11 -5.98 25.35
CA LEU A 445 -5.38 -6.44 25.92
C LEU A 445 -5.96 -7.64 25.16
N LYS A 446 -5.89 -7.65 23.82
CA LYS A 446 -6.26 -8.82 22.99
C LYS A 446 -5.45 -10.06 23.35
N THR A 447 -4.21 -9.88 23.79
CA THR A 447 -3.30 -10.96 24.21
C THR A 447 -3.39 -11.32 25.69
N LYS A 448 -4.46 -10.90 26.38
CA LYS A 448 -4.72 -11.17 27.81
C LYS A 448 -3.64 -10.67 28.77
N ALA A 449 -2.99 -9.54 28.48
CA ALA A 449 -2.14 -8.86 29.46
C ALA A 449 -2.93 -8.53 30.73
N ASP A 450 -2.33 -8.74 31.91
CA ASP A 450 -3.03 -8.53 33.18
C ASP A 450 -3.15 -7.03 33.52
N VAL A 451 -4.38 -6.55 33.45
CA VAL A 451 -4.81 -5.19 33.78
C VAL A 451 -4.73 -4.85 35.27
N SER A 452 -4.63 -5.85 36.16
CA SER A 452 -4.65 -5.67 37.61
C SER A 452 -3.26 -5.52 38.26
N LEU A 453 -2.21 -5.48 37.44
CA LEU A 453 -0.84 -5.28 37.92
C LEU A 453 -0.57 -3.78 38.14
N VAL A 454 0.14 -3.47 39.22
CA VAL A 454 0.55 -2.11 39.61
C VAL A 454 2.06 -1.95 39.59
N ASP A 455 2.52 -0.71 39.42
CA ASP A 455 3.92 -0.30 39.51
C ASP A 455 4.43 -0.16 40.97
N ILE A 456 5.63 0.39 41.18
CA ILE A 456 6.18 0.63 42.54
C ILE A 456 5.41 1.67 43.37
N TYR A 457 4.57 2.50 42.75
CA TYR A 457 3.77 3.53 43.42
C TYR A 457 2.33 3.06 43.68
N GLY A 458 1.97 1.85 43.24
CA GLY A 458 0.60 1.34 43.33
C GLY A 458 -0.30 1.80 42.19
N HIS A 459 0.25 2.40 41.13
CA HIS A 459 -0.52 2.83 39.96
C HIS A 459 -0.71 1.67 38.97
N ASP A 460 -1.95 1.46 38.55
CA ASP A 460 -2.32 0.48 37.53
C ASP A 460 -2.35 1.11 36.12
N ALA A 461 -2.63 0.28 35.11
CA ALA A 461 -2.78 0.75 33.74
C ALA A 461 -3.93 1.78 33.57
N TYR A 462 -4.95 1.74 34.44
CA TYR A 462 -6.10 2.66 34.39
C TYR A 462 -5.76 4.06 34.92
N HIS A 463 -4.90 4.15 35.95
CA HIS A 463 -4.35 5.41 36.43
C HIS A 463 -3.63 6.16 35.30
N TYR A 464 -2.72 5.49 34.60
CA TYR A 464 -2.00 6.08 33.46
C TYR A 464 -2.93 6.43 32.28
N ALA A 465 -3.93 5.59 31.98
CA ALA A 465 -4.94 5.92 30.98
C ALA A 465 -5.73 7.19 31.34
N ARG A 466 -6.04 7.42 32.62
CA ARG A 466 -6.68 8.67 33.09
C ARG A 466 -5.76 9.88 32.99
N LEU A 467 -4.47 9.73 33.33
CA LEU A 467 -3.48 10.81 33.18
C LEU A 467 -3.32 11.25 31.72
N SER A 468 -3.50 10.33 30.75
CA SER A 468 -3.41 10.66 29.33
C SER A 468 -4.53 11.58 28.81
N GLN A 469 -5.61 11.75 29.59
CA GLN A 469 -6.84 12.49 29.22
C GLN A 469 -7.51 12.05 27.90
N LYS A 470 -7.21 10.85 27.37
CA LYS A 470 -7.81 10.34 26.13
C LYS A 470 -9.05 9.48 26.45
N PRO A 471 -10.29 9.92 26.14
CA PRO A 471 -11.51 9.18 26.52
C PRO A 471 -11.55 7.77 25.92
N ASP A 472 -11.09 7.61 24.69
CA ASP A 472 -10.92 6.34 23.99
C ASP A 472 -10.00 5.34 24.70
N LEU A 473 -8.96 5.83 25.39
CA LEU A 473 -8.01 4.98 26.11
C LEU A 473 -8.57 4.59 27.49
N ILE A 474 -9.16 5.57 28.18
CA ILE A 474 -9.81 5.39 29.48
C ILE A 474 -10.92 4.33 29.37
N THR A 475 -11.83 4.48 28.39
CA THR A 475 -12.93 3.53 28.15
C THR A 475 -12.45 2.13 27.78
N LEU A 476 -11.41 2.02 26.94
CA LEU A 476 -10.81 0.74 26.54
C LEU A 476 -10.22 -0.03 27.74
N VAL A 477 -9.44 0.65 28.58
CA VAL A 477 -8.82 0.05 29.77
C VAL A 477 -9.85 -0.24 30.86
N GLN A 478 -10.82 0.66 31.09
CA GLN A 478 -11.92 0.45 32.04
C GLN A 478 -12.72 -0.81 31.70
N HIS A 479 -13.16 -0.94 30.44
CA HIS A 479 -13.93 -2.11 29.99
C HIS A 479 -13.13 -3.42 30.13
N ALA A 480 -11.82 -3.39 29.92
CA ALA A 480 -10.95 -4.54 30.14
C ALA A 480 -10.82 -4.89 31.64
N LEU A 481 -10.74 -3.89 32.52
CA LEU A 481 -10.70 -4.06 33.97
C LEU A 481 -12.00 -4.67 34.50
N GLU A 482 -13.16 -4.13 34.11
CA GLU A 482 -14.48 -4.66 34.47
C GLU A 482 -14.71 -6.09 33.98
N LYS A 483 -14.14 -6.45 32.83
CA LYS A 483 -14.18 -7.83 32.32
C LYS A 483 -13.31 -8.77 33.16
N ASN A 484 -12.16 -8.30 33.64
CA ASN A 484 -11.26 -9.10 34.48
C ASN A 484 -11.85 -9.32 35.89
N THR A 485 -12.48 -8.32 36.50
CA THR A 485 -13.14 -8.48 37.82
C THR A 485 -14.28 -9.49 37.76
N LYS A 486 -15.20 -9.35 36.79
CA LYS A 486 -16.30 -10.32 36.56
C LYS A 486 -15.78 -11.74 36.30
N ALA A 487 -14.65 -11.88 35.62
CA ALA A 487 -14.00 -13.19 35.40
C ALA A 487 -13.42 -13.78 36.70
N LYS A 488 -12.80 -12.97 37.57
CA LYS A 488 -12.29 -13.42 38.88
C LYS A 488 -13.44 -13.79 39.84
N GLU A 489 -14.52 -13.01 39.86
CA GLU A 489 -15.73 -13.30 40.66
C GLU A 489 -16.39 -14.62 40.25
N THR A 490 -16.65 -14.81 38.94
CA THR A 490 -17.25 -16.04 38.41
C THR A 490 -16.36 -17.27 38.62
N ALA A 491 -15.03 -17.14 38.51
CA ALA A 491 -14.10 -18.20 38.85
C ALA A 491 -14.15 -18.58 40.34
N THR A 492 -14.19 -17.58 41.24
CA THR A 492 -14.27 -17.78 42.70
C THR A 492 -15.57 -18.49 43.09
N VAL A 493 -16.70 -18.07 42.53
CA VAL A 493 -18.01 -18.72 42.74
C VAL A 493 -17.98 -20.17 42.23
N SER A 494 -17.41 -20.42 41.05
CA SER A 494 -17.30 -21.77 40.47
C SER A 494 -16.43 -22.70 41.32
N GLN A 495 -15.28 -22.22 41.81
CA GLN A 495 -14.42 -22.98 42.73
C GLN A 495 -15.15 -23.31 44.04
N LYS A 496 -15.92 -22.36 44.60
CA LYS A 496 -16.67 -22.58 45.83
C LYS A 496 -17.81 -23.59 45.65
N ILE A 497 -18.49 -23.59 44.50
CA ILE A 497 -19.49 -24.62 44.14
C ILE A 497 -18.84 -25.99 43.97
N GLN A 498 -17.66 -26.05 43.32
CA GLN A 498 -16.93 -27.30 43.14
C GLN A 498 -16.45 -27.88 44.47
N GLN A 499 -15.92 -27.05 45.38
CA GLN A 499 -15.50 -27.45 46.72
C GLN A 499 -16.69 -27.99 47.54
N LEU A 500 -17.82 -27.26 47.59
CA LEU A 500 -19.05 -27.72 48.26
C LEU A 500 -19.61 -29.03 47.67
N SER A 501 -19.33 -29.31 46.39
CA SER A 501 -19.73 -30.56 45.73
C SER A 501 -18.81 -31.73 46.06
N ILE A 502 -17.53 -31.46 46.34
CA ILE A 502 -16.56 -32.45 46.83
C ILE A 502 -16.88 -32.83 48.28
N GLU A 503 -17.12 -31.84 49.14
CA GLU A 503 -17.47 -32.03 50.56
C GLU A 503 -18.75 -32.88 50.73
N ARG A 504 -19.78 -32.64 49.91
CA ARG A 504 -21.01 -33.47 49.88
C ARG A 504 -20.78 -34.93 49.43
N ASN A 505 -19.74 -35.20 48.66
CA ASN A 505 -19.40 -36.55 48.19
C ASN A 505 -18.46 -37.29 49.17
N THR A 506 -17.83 -36.60 50.13
CA THR A 506 -17.08 -37.25 51.21
C THR A 506 -17.97 -37.71 52.35
N ASP A 507 -19.05 -36.96 52.65
CA ASP A 507 -20.00 -37.31 53.73
C ASP A 507 -20.85 -38.55 53.42
N SER A 508 -20.97 -38.95 52.14
CA SER A 508 -21.72 -40.14 51.72
C SER A 508 -20.92 -41.45 51.76
N HIS A 509 -19.66 -41.40 52.19
CA HIS A 509 -18.78 -42.57 52.37
C HIS A 509 -18.28 -42.75 53.82
N ALA A 510 -19.13 -42.45 54.81
CA ALA A 510 -18.92 -42.92 56.18
C ALA A 510 -18.97 -44.46 56.23
N PRO A 511 -17.98 -45.16 56.82
CA PRO A 511 -17.98 -46.62 56.89
C PRO A 511 -19.04 -47.12 57.87
N VAL A 512 -20.00 -47.90 57.37
CA VAL A 512 -20.96 -48.61 58.22
C VAL A 512 -20.21 -49.71 58.98
N ASN A 513 -19.91 -49.42 60.24
CA ASN A 513 -19.11 -50.28 61.10
C ASN A 513 -19.96 -51.47 61.58
N ASN A 514 -19.97 -52.56 60.80
CA ASN A 514 -20.82 -53.72 61.05
C ASN A 514 -20.21 -54.65 62.10
N SER A 515 -20.36 -54.28 63.37
CA SER A 515 -19.84 -55.04 64.51
C SER A 515 -20.68 -56.29 64.81
N TYR A 516 -20.22 -57.45 64.33
CA TYR A 516 -20.66 -58.74 64.85
C TYR A 516 -20.06 -58.99 66.25
N ILE A 517 -20.89 -59.14 67.27
CA ILE A 517 -20.52 -59.80 68.55
C ILE A 517 -21.70 -60.66 69.02
N CYS A 518 -21.45 -61.96 69.13
CA CYS A 518 -22.19 -63.04 69.82
C CYS A 518 -23.72 -63.12 69.63
#